data_AF-A0A151S0U6-F1
#
_entry.id   AF-A0A151S0U6-F1
#
_cell.length_a   1.000
_cell.length_b   1.000
_cell.length_c   1.000
_cell.angle_alpha   90.00
_cell.angle_beta   90.00
_cell.angle_gamma   90.00
#
_symmetry.space_group_name_H-M   'P 1'
#
loop_
_entity.id
_entity.type
_entity.pdbx_description
1 polymer ?
#
loop_
_entity_poly.entity_id
_entity_poly.type
_entity_poly.pdbx_seq_one_letter_code
_entity_poly.pdbx_strand_id
1 'polypeptide(L)'
;MFDLVSKHGLRFKPPSYLTLGCLHENKGALIRMFTSNEWKSSRYAKTKDGKTVENVVLDKGFWGNIIICLKGALPLIEVLRLVDSDQKPAMGFIHEAMDQAKEKIQIAFNAITKKVTKYILIYLII
;
A
#
# COMPACT_ATOMS: atom_id res chain seq x y z
N MET A 1 -23.79 -8.47 -2.92
CA MET A 1 -22.45 -9.11 -2.91
C MET A 1 -21.91 -8.96 -4.33
N PHE A 2 -20.74 -8.36 -4.48
CA PHE A 2 -20.17 -7.85 -5.75
C PHE A 2 -20.46 -8.74 -6.97
N ASP A 3 -21.42 -8.32 -7.80
CA ASP A 3 -21.77 -9.03 -9.02
C ASP A 3 -20.61 -9.00 -10.02
N LEU A 4 -20.34 -10.18 -10.57
CA LEU A 4 -19.08 -10.55 -11.21
C LEU A 4 -19.04 -10.32 -12.73
N VAL A 5 -20.06 -9.75 -13.37
CA VAL A 5 -20.04 -9.58 -14.83
C VAL A 5 -20.75 -8.29 -15.22
N SER A 6 -20.05 -7.36 -15.88
CA SER A 6 -20.71 -6.38 -16.76
C SER A 6 -19.81 -5.98 -17.92
N LYS A 7 -20.44 -5.87 -19.09
CA LYS A 7 -19.94 -6.16 -20.45
C LYS A 7 -19.18 -5.03 -21.17
N HIS A 8 -18.79 -3.93 -20.53
CA HIS A 8 -18.25 -2.76 -21.24
C HIS A 8 -16.86 -2.38 -20.71
N GLY A 9 -15.91 -2.21 -21.64
CA GLY A 9 -14.49 -2.17 -21.38
C GLY A 9 -14.01 -0.99 -20.53
N LEU A 10 -12.90 -1.25 -19.81
CA LEU A 10 -12.04 -0.31 -19.08
C LEU A 10 -12.42 0.07 -17.63
N ARG A 11 -13.23 -0.72 -16.93
CA ARG A 11 -13.40 -0.51 -15.48
C ARG A 11 -12.15 -0.92 -14.70
N PHE A 12 -11.40 0.06 -14.19
CA PHE A 12 -10.19 -0.17 -13.38
C PHE A 12 -10.59 -0.86 -12.06
N LYS A 13 -10.28 -2.15 -11.93
CA LYS A 13 -10.44 -2.89 -10.67
C LYS A 13 -9.05 -2.96 -10.05
N PRO A 14 -8.70 -2.20 -9.00
CA PRO A 14 -7.38 -2.31 -8.38
C PRO A 14 -7.44 -3.35 -7.26
N PRO A 15 -7.22 -4.66 -7.52
CA PRO A 15 -7.46 -5.69 -6.54
C PRO A 15 -6.34 -5.66 -5.50
N SER A 16 -5.11 -5.40 -5.95
CA SER A 16 -3.89 -5.37 -5.15
C SER A 16 -3.86 -4.20 -4.16
N TYR A 17 -4.33 -3.01 -4.52
CA TYR A 17 -4.37 -1.86 -3.61
C TYR A 17 -5.34 -2.07 -2.45
N LEU A 18 -6.55 -2.56 -2.75
CA LEU A 18 -7.56 -2.84 -1.72
C LEU A 18 -7.05 -3.94 -0.76
N THR A 19 -6.35 -4.95 -1.30
CA THR A 19 -5.68 -5.96 -0.48
C THR A 19 -4.57 -5.38 0.39
N LEU A 20 -3.72 -4.49 -0.13
CA LEU A 20 -2.65 -3.85 0.65
C LEU A 20 -3.19 -2.90 1.72
N GLY A 21 -4.28 -2.18 1.45
CA GLY A 21 -4.96 -1.32 2.42
C GLY A 21 -5.52 -2.15 3.58
N CYS A 22 -6.27 -3.21 3.26
CA CYS A 22 -6.80 -4.15 4.24
C CYS A 22 -5.68 -4.82 5.07
N LEU A 23 -4.56 -5.17 4.42
CA LEU A 23 -3.39 -5.74 5.09
C LEU A 23 -2.78 -4.75 6.10
N HIS A 24 -2.66 -3.48 5.73
CA HIS A 24 -2.14 -2.43 6.62
C HIS A 24 -3.08 -2.16 7.80
N GLU A 25 -4.40 -2.10 7.57
CA GLU A 25 -5.41 -1.92 8.62
C GLU A 25 -5.36 -3.07 9.65
N ASN A 26 -5.18 -4.29 9.17
CA ASN A 26 -5.09 -5.49 10.01
C ASN A 26 -3.69 -5.78 10.57
N LYS A 27 -2.71 -4.90 10.33
CA LYS A 27 -1.32 -5.05 10.83
C LYS A 27 -1.26 -5.44 12.31
N GLY A 28 -2.03 -4.75 13.16
CA GLY A 28 -2.03 -5.00 14.60
C GLY A 28 -2.57 -6.39 14.95
N ALA A 29 -3.58 -6.87 14.23
CA ALA A 29 -4.11 -8.22 14.40
C ALA A 29 -3.11 -9.28 13.91
N LEU A 30 -2.46 -9.04 12.77
CA LEU A 30 -1.42 -9.91 12.22
C LEU A 30 -0.23 -10.04 13.19
N ILE A 31 0.34 -8.92 13.66
CA ILE A 31 1.46 -8.97 14.62
C ILE A 31 1.07 -9.75 15.87
N ARG A 32 -0.14 -9.54 16.41
CA ARG A 32 -0.63 -10.30 17.56
C ARG A 32 -0.76 -11.79 17.27
N MET A 33 -1.27 -12.17 16.09
CA MET A 33 -1.39 -13.56 15.67
C MET A 33 -0.01 -14.24 15.58
N PHE A 34 0.96 -13.62 14.91
CA PHE A 34 2.31 -14.19 14.76
C PHE A 34 3.13 -14.19 16.06
N THR A 35 2.80 -13.35 17.03
CA THR A 35 3.46 -13.33 18.35
C THR A 35 2.85 -14.33 19.34
N SER A 36 1.67 -14.88 19.03
CA SER A 36 0.88 -15.70 19.95
C SER A 36 1.50 -17.08 20.18
N ASN A 37 1.19 -17.70 21.34
CA ASN A 37 1.68 -19.03 21.68
C ASN A 37 1.05 -20.12 20.78
N GLU A 38 -0.13 -19.84 20.25
CA GLU A 38 -0.87 -20.67 19.28
C GLU A 38 -0.14 -20.71 17.94
N TRP A 39 0.44 -19.59 17.47
CA TRP A 39 1.30 -19.60 16.29
C TRP A 39 2.57 -20.42 16.54
N LYS A 40 3.25 -20.21 17.68
CA LYS A 40 4.50 -20.94 18.01
C LYS A 40 4.31 -22.45 18.16
N SER A 41 3.14 -22.88 18.60
CA SER A 41 2.78 -24.31 18.71
C SER A 41 2.27 -24.91 17.39
N SER A 42 1.96 -24.08 16.40
CA SER A 42 1.46 -24.51 15.09
C SER A 42 2.53 -25.26 14.28
N ARG A 43 2.07 -26.25 13.50
CA ARG A 43 2.90 -26.93 12.50
C ARG A 43 3.44 -25.97 11.45
N TYR A 44 2.71 -24.88 11.17
CA TYR A 44 3.05 -23.92 10.13
C TYR A 44 4.22 -23.01 10.54
N ALA A 45 4.36 -22.66 11.81
CA ALA A 45 5.52 -21.90 12.30
C ALA A 45 6.86 -22.65 12.14
N LYS A 46 6.81 -23.99 12.04
CA LYS A 46 8.01 -24.82 11.81
C LYS A 46 8.39 -24.93 10.34
N THR A 47 7.49 -24.59 9.42
CA THR A 47 7.76 -24.62 7.97
C THR A 47 8.63 -23.44 7.55
N LYS A 48 9.42 -23.62 6.46
CA LYS A 48 10.24 -22.53 5.90
C LYS A 48 9.38 -21.34 5.50
N ASP A 49 8.23 -21.60 4.88
CA ASP A 49 7.31 -20.55 4.44
C ASP A 49 6.70 -19.79 5.63
N GLY A 50 6.28 -20.48 6.68
CA GLY A 50 5.76 -19.85 7.89
C GLY A 50 6.77 -18.93 8.59
N LYS A 51 8.04 -19.34 8.66
CA LYS A 51 9.12 -18.49 9.20
C LYS A 51 9.39 -17.27 8.33
N THR A 52 9.35 -17.41 7.01
CA THR A 52 9.50 -16.28 6.08
C THR A 52 8.37 -15.28 6.28
N VAL A 53 7.12 -15.74 6.36
CA VAL A 53 5.95 -14.86 6.57
C VAL A 53 6.01 -14.19 7.94
N GLU A 54 6.39 -14.91 9.00
CA GLU A 54 6.58 -14.34 10.33
C GLU A 54 7.64 -13.22 10.33
N ASN A 55 8.79 -13.46 9.69
CA ASN A 55 9.84 -12.45 9.55
C ASN A 55 9.36 -11.21 8.78
N VAL A 56 8.58 -11.39 7.71
CA VAL A 56 8.02 -10.29 6.92
C VAL A 56 6.99 -9.49 7.72
N VAL A 57 6.11 -10.16 8.47
CA VAL A 57 5.07 -9.51 9.28
C VAL A 57 5.65 -8.78 10.49
N LEU A 58 6.74 -9.29 11.07
CA LEU A 58 7.42 -8.64 12.21
C LEU A 58 8.39 -7.54 11.76
N ASP A 59 8.83 -7.53 10.50
CA ASP A 59 9.71 -6.50 9.97
C ASP A 59 9.02 -5.13 9.93
N LYS A 60 9.68 -4.14 10.56
CA LYS A 60 9.20 -2.75 10.55
C LYS A 60 9.34 -2.11 9.17
N GLY A 61 10.33 -2.54 8.38
CA GLY A 61 10.59 -2.04 7.02
C GLY A 61 9.48 -2.39 6.04
N PHE A 62 8.98 -3.63 6.10
CA PHE A 62 7.88 -4.15 5.29
C PHE A 62 6.63 -3.26 5.38
N TRP A 63 6.18 -2.93 6.59
CA TRP A 63 5.04 -2.05 6.80
C TRP A 63 5.30 -0.62 6.31
N GLY A 64 6.54 -0.15 6.45
CA GLY A 64 6.97 1.12 5.86
C GLY A 64 6.78 1.12 4.34
N ASN A 65 7.25 0.06 3.67
CA ASN A 65 7.11 -0.11 2.23
C ASN A 65 5.63 -0.18 1.78
N ILE A 66 4.77 -0.87 2.53
CA ILE A 66 3.32 -0.88 2.25
C ILE A 66 2.75 0.54 2.28
N ILE A 67 3.10 1.35 3.28
CA ILE A 67 2.64 2.74 3.37
C ILE A 67 3.13 3.56 2.16
N ILE A 68 4.36 3.33 1.70
CA ILE A 68 4.91 4.00 0.52
C ILE A 68 4.11 3.61 -0.74
N CYS A 69 3.84 2.32 -0.92
CA CYS A 69 3.02 1.82 -2.02
C CYS A 69 1.60 2.41 -1.97
N LEU A 70 0.98 2.47 -0.79
CA LEU A 70 -0.35 3.07 -0.62
C LEU A 70 -0.35 4.55 -0.97
N LYS A 71 0.65 5.32 -0.51
CA LYS A 71 0.79 6.75 -0.82
C LYS A 71 1.02 7.03 -2.31
N GLY A 72 1.73 6.15 -3.01
CA GLY A 72 1.95 6.27 -4.45
C GLY A 72 0.74 5.85 -5.29
N ALA A 73 0.03 4.81 -4.86
CA ALA A 73 -1.11 4.27 -5.59
C ALA A 73 -2.40 5.07 -5.40
N LEU A 74 -2.61 5.68 -4.22
CA LEU A 74 -3.81 6.46 -3.90
C LEU A 74 -4.13 7.56 -4.92
N PRO A 75 -3.19 8.47 -5.25
CA PRO A 75 -3.44 9.54 -6.22
C PRO A 75 -3.76 9.01 -7.63
N LEU A 76 -3.13 7.90 -8.04
CA LEU A 76 -3.40 7.27 -9.33
C LEU A 76 -4.80 6.67 -9.38
N ILE A 77 -5.25 6.06 -8.28
CA ILE A 77 -6.60 5.50 -8.17
C ILE A 77 -7.65 6.62 -8.19
N GLU A 78 -7.38 7.78 -7.60
CA GLU A 78 -8.27 8.96 -7.69
C GLU A 78 -8.44 9.42 -9.14
N VAL A 79 -7.33 9.53 -9.90
CA VAL A 79 -7.36 9.88 -11.33
C VAL A 79 -8.12 8.82 -12.14
N LEU A 80 -7.86 7.55 -11.88
CA LEU A 80 -8.54 6.46 -12.60
C LEU A 80 -10.04 6.40 -12.30
N ARG A 81 -10.46 6.67 -11.06
CA ARG A 81 -11.90 6.80 -10.73
C ARG A 81 -12.56 7.99 -11.41
N LEU A 82 -11.82 9.09 -11.60
CA LEU A 82 -12.31 10.26 -12.34
C LEU A 82 -12.53 9.91 -13.82
N VAL A 83 -11.61 9.15 -14.42
CA VAL A 83 -11.70 8.70 -15.82
C VAL A 83 -12.78 7.64 -16.03
N ASP A 84 -13.00 6.78 -15.04
CA ASP A 84 -13.98 5.68 -15.04
C ASP A 84 -15.41 6.15 -14.67
N SER A 85 -15.60 7.43 -14.38
CA SER A 85 -16.94 8.01 -14.18
C SER A 85 -17.72 7.98 -15.50
N ASP A 86 -18.98 7.51 -15.48
CA ASP A 86 -19.85 7.45 -16.68
C ASP A 86 -20.04 8.83 -17.36
N GLN A 87 -19.80 9.92 -16.63
CA GLN A 87 -19.64 11.25 -17.20
C GLN A 87 -18.19 11.43 -17.69
N LYS A 88 -17.99 11.46 -19.02
CA LYS A 88 -16.71 11.86 -19.64
C LYS A 88 -16.25 13.21 -19.06
N PRO A 89 -15.17 13.24 -18.26
CA PRO A 89 -14.63 14.50 -17.77
C PRO A 89 -14.09 15.31 -18.95
N ALA A 90 -14.20 16.64 -18.91
CA ALA A 90 -13.49 17.46 -19.89
C ALA A 90 -11.98 17.24 -19.72
N MET A 91 -11.26 17.08 -20.84
CA MET A 91 -9.87 16.61 -20.85
C MET A 91 -8.92 17.44 -19.97
N GLY A 92 -9.21 18.75 -19.81
CA GLY A 92 -8.49 19.64 -18.90
C GLY A 92 -8.50 19.20 -17.43
N PHE A 93 -9.64 18.67 -16.94
CA PHE A 93 -9.74 18.17 -15.55
C PHE A 93 -8.94 16.89 -15.33
N ILE A 94 -8.80 16.04 -16.34
CA ILE A 94 -7.97 14.83 -16.26
C ILE A 94 -6.49 15.22 -16.20
N HIS A 95 -6.07 16.20 -17.00
CA HIS A 95 -4.70 16.73 -16.95
C HIS A 95 -4.38 17.36 -15.60
N GLU A 96 -5.28 18.16 -15.05
CA GLU A 96 -5.12 18.77 -13.73
C GLU A 96 -5.04 17.69 -12.62
N ALA A 97 -5.95 16.71 -12.62
CA ALA A 97 -5.93 15.61 -11.66
C ALA A 97 -4.64 14.77 -11.78
N MET A 98 -4.13 14.58 -13.00
CA MET A 98 -2.87 13.88 -13.25
C MET A 98 -1.66 14.66 -12.71
N ASP A 99 -1.63 15.97 -12.89
CA ASP A 99 -0.54 16.82 -12.37
C ASP A 99 -0.59 16.88 -10.83
N GLN A 100 -1.77 16.98 -10.23
CA GLN A 100 -1.93 16.84 -8.78
C GLN A 100 -1.48 15.46 -8.27
N ALA A 101 -1.73 14.39 -9.04
CA ALA A 101 -1.27 13.05 -8.67
C ALA A 101 0.27 12.97 -8.70
N LYS A 102 0.92 13.55 -9.72
CA LYS A 102 2.39 13.63 -9.78
C LYS A 102 2.97 14.38 -8.59
N GLU A 103 2.40 15.53 -8.24
CA GLU A 103 2.84 16.31 -7.08
C GLU A 103 2.69 15.53 -5.77
N LYS A 104 1.53 14.90 -5.55
CA LYS A 104 1.28 14.06 -4.36
C LYS A 104 2.31 12.92 -4.25
N ILE A 105 2.63 12.26 -5.37
CA ILE A 105 3.66 11.20 -5.41
C ILE A 105 5.04 11.78 -5.12
N GLN A 106 5.41 12.89 -5.77
CA GLN A 106 6.70 13.55 -5.57
C GLN A 106 6.91 13.99 -4.12
N ILE A 107 5.89 14.56 -3.49
CA ILE A 107 5.90 14.95 -2.07
C ILE A 107 6.05 13.71 -1.18
N ALA A 108 5.32 12.63 -1.46
CA ALA A 108 5.41 11.39 -0.70
C ALA A 108 6.83 10.80 -0.75
N PHE A 109 7.46 10.77 -1.93
CA PHE A 109 8.84 10.29 -2.11
C PHE A 109 9.89 11.22 -1.48
N ASN A 110 9.75 12.54 -1.63
CA ASN A 110 10.67 13.50 -1.01
C ASN A 110 10.60 13.52 0.53
N ALA A 111 9.42 13.26 1.10
CA ALA A 111 9.28 13.10 2.55
C ALA A 111 10.00 11.85 3.07
N ILE A 112 10.05 10.77 2.27
CA ILE A 112 10.76 9.54 2.62
C ILE A 112 12.27 9.75 2.55
N THR A 113 12.78 10.37 1.47
CA THR A 113 14.21 10.66 1.32
C THR A 113 14.72 11.57 2.44
N LYS A 114 14.02 12.67 2.74
CA LYS A 114 14.37 13.54 3.88
C LYS A 114 14.40 12.81 5.22
N LYS A 115 13.48 11.86 5.44
CA LYS A 115 13.45 11.06 6.68
C LYS A 115 14.65 10.12 6.76
N VAL A 116 15.00 9.44 5.66
CA VAL A 116 16.18 8.56 5.59
C VAL A 116 17.47 9.37 5.80
N THR A 117 17.62 10.52 5.13
CA THR A 117 18.80 11.40 5.32
C THR A 117 18.92 11.89 6.76
N LYS A 118 17.81 12.24 7.41
CA LYS A 118 17.80 12.68 8.80
C LYS A 118 18.17 11.54 9.77
N TYR A 119 17.70 10.32 9.52
CA TYR A 119 18.09 9.14 10.32
C TYR A 119 19.60 8.85 10.19
N ILE A 120 20.15 8.90 8.97
CA ILE A 120 21.59 8.72 8.73
C ILE A 120 22.41 9.82 9.43
N LEU A 121 21.97 11.08 9.33
CA LEU A 121 22.61 12.20 10.01
C LEU A 121 22.61 12.04 11.54
N ILE A 122 21.52 11.57 12.15
CA ILE A 122 21.47 11.31 13.60
C ILE A 122 22.46 10.21 14.00
N TYR A 123 22.56 9.12 13.22
CA TYR A 123 23.51 8.03 13.46
C TYR A 123 24.99 8.42 13.26
N LEU A 124 25.27 9.50 12.53
CA LEU A 124 26.64 10.04 12.34
C LEU A 124 27.05 11.04 13.43
N ILE A 125 26.10 11.50 14.25
CA ILE A 125 26.33 12.51 15.30
C ILE A 125 26.38 11.87 16.71
N ILE A 126 26.04 10.58 16.82
CA ILE A 126 26.17 9.76 18.04
C ILE A 126 27.36 8.83 17.86
#